data_AF-A0A942KP94-F1
#
_entry.id   AF-A0A942KP94-F1
#
_cell.length_a   1.000
_cell.length_b   1.000
_cell.length_c   1.000
_cell.angle_alpha   90.00
_cell.angle_beta   90.00
_cell.angle_gamma   90.00
#
_symmetry.space_group_name_H-M   'P 1'
#
loop_
_entity.id
_entity.type
_entity.pdbx_description
1 polymer ?
#
loop_
_entity_poly.entity_id
_entity_poly.type
_entity_poly.pdbx_seq_one_letter_code
_entity_poly.pdbx_strand_id
1 'polypeptide(L)'
;MNQLVPEEQITSVTAEAPRKSSAWKWAVGVFAVLTLGAIACCGVLALYMTFPQPTTQQSWLPTGENIALIHITGFIAGTGNEFDGVATPERVLEQLDQALADPTVHAILLRIDSSGGTVAASQEIAMEVARASEEKPVVVSVGDVAASGAYMIAAQADEIVASPTSAIGSIGVIAQVPNIAGLLDKLGIEFTVLTAGDYKGAGSPIRSLTPTETALIQTEVDVAYDEFIRVVAEGRDMTEDEVREMATGFAWSALLAKDMGLVDKLGTYNDAVDRAAELGGIVGEPGIVTYDAMQYDALLDLLLGVSAALEGIGSFQQMLAHPGAQPLPR
;
A
#
# COMPACT_ATOMS: atom_id res chain seq x y z
N MET A 1 38.94 71.54 54.98
CA MET A 1 40.39 71.58 55.22
C MET A 1 40.92 70.16 55.13
N ASN A 2 42.03 69.99 54.40
CA ASN A 2 42.89 68.82 54.25
C ASN A 2 42.39 67.63 53.43
N GLN A 3 43.20 67.02 52.56
CA GLN A 3 44.38 67.39 51.77
C GLN A 3 44.66 66.12 50.95
N LEU A 4 45.15 66.31 49.73
CA LEU A 4 45.43 65.28 48.73
C LEU A 4 46.55 64.34 49.21
N VAL A 5 46.49 63.06 48.81
CA VAL A 5 47.69 62.26 48.49
C VAL A 5 47.36 61.35 47.29
N PRO A 6 48.19 61.30 46.22
CA PRO A 6 47.95 60.53 45.01
C PRO A 6 48.68 59.17 45.00
N GLU A 7 48.09 58.14 44.39
CA GLU A 7 48.66 56.80 44.30
C GLU A 7 49.04 56.41 42.85
N GLU A 8 50.35 56.23 42.70
CA GLU A 8 51.12 55.23 41.95
C GLU A 8 50.83 54.82 40.49
N GLN A 9 51.95 54.74 39.76
CA GLN A 9 52.12 54.34 38.38
C GLN A 9 51.82 52.84 38.17
N ILE A 10 50.97 52.56 37.19
CA ILE A 10 50.67 51.21 36.72
C ILE A 10 51.81 50.74 35.79
N THR A 11 52.56 49.74 36.23
CA THR A 11 53.51 48.99 35.39
C THR A 11 52.78 47.90 34.61
N SER A 12 53.04 47.85 33.30
CA SER A 12 52.41 46.94 32.34
C SER A 12 52.87 45.49 32.50
N VAL A 13 51.95 44.58 32.78
CA VAL A 13 52.15 43.12 32.67
C VAL A 13 51.74 42.67 31.27
N THR A 14 52.68 42.13 30.50
CA THR A 14 52.43 41.50 29.20
C THR A 14 51.88 40.09 29.41
N ALA A 15 50.68 39.82 28.90
CA ALA A 15 50.04 38.52 29.00
C ALA A 15 50.58 37.54 27.94
N GLU A 16 51.02 36.36 28.37
CA GLU A 16 51.46 35.24 27.53
C GLU A 16 50.24 34.48 26.97
N ALA A 17 50.25 34.14 25.67
CA ALA A 17 49.11 33.51 25.01
C ALA A 17 48.91 32.04 25.44
N PRO A 18 47.66 31.55 25.62
CA PRO A 18 47.42 30.22 26.15
C PRO A 18 47.77 29.11 25.13
N ARG A 19 48.47 28.06 25.60
CA ARG A 19 48.79 26.86 24.82
C ARG A 19 47.51 26.07 24.49
N LYS A 20 47.22 25.89 23.19
CA LYS A 20 46.13 25.04 22.69
C LYS A 20 46.32 23.58 23.15
N SER A 21 45.44 23.09 24.03
CA SER A 21 45.42 21.68 24.45
C SER A 21 44.67 20.81 23.43
N SER A 22 45.20 19.62 23.13
CA SER A 22 44.63 18.67 22.17
C SER A 22 43.40 17.91 22.70
N ALA A 23 42.99 18.16 23.94
CA ALA A 23 41.90 17.47 24.63
C ALA A 23 40.53 17.63 23.93
N TRP A 24 40.30 18.78 23.29
CA TRP A 24 39.06 19.04 22.55
C TRP A 24 38.88 18.08 21.35
N LYS A 25 39.98 17.70 20.69
CA LYS A 25 39.94 16.78 19.54
C LYS A 25 39.49 15.37 19.96
N TRP A 26 39.90 14.93 21.14
CA TRP A 26 39.46 13.66 21.74
C TRP A 26 38.00 13.72 22.16
N ALA A 27 37.54 14.84 22.74
CA ALA A 27 36.14 15.01 23.10
C ALA A 27 35.21 14.98 21.88
N VAL A 28 35.60 15.61 20.76
CA VAL A 28 34.86 15.55 19.49
C VAL A 28 34.84 14.13 18.93
N GLY A 29 35.97 13.42 18.97
CA GLY A 29 36.05 12.03 18.51
C GLY A 29 35.14 11.08 19.32
N VAL A 30 35.14 11.20 20.64
CA VAL A 30 34.27 10.39 21.51
C VAL A 30 32.78 10.73 21.27
N PHE A 31 32.44 12.01 21.12
CA PHE A 31 31.07 12.41 20.84
C PHE A 31 30.59 11.88 19.49
N ALA A 32 31.42 11.90 18.45
CA ALA A 32 31.09 11.36 17.13
C ALA A 32 30.87 9.84 17.15
N VAL A 33 31.66 9.09 17.93
CA VAL A 33 31.48 7.64 18.08
C VAL A 33 30.19 7.32 18.85
N LEU A 34 29.87 8.09 19.89
CA LEU A 34 28.64 7.91 20.65
C LEU A 34 27.39 8.28 19.85
N THR A 35 27.44 9.33 19.03
CA THR A 35 26.32 9.68 18.15
C THR A 35 26.13 8.66 17.03
N LEU A 36 27.21 8.17 16.40
CA LEU A 36 27.12 7.09 15.42
C LEU A 36 26.60 5.78 16.04
N GLY A 37 27.04 5.45 17.26
CA GLY A 37 26.52 4.30 18.01
C GLY A 37 25.05 4.45 18.39
N ALA A 38 24.61 5.65 18.77
CA ALA A 38 23.20 5.93 19.06
C ALA A 38 22.33 5.89 17.80
N ILE A 39 22.82 6.41 16.66
CA ILE A 39 22.12 6.34 15.37
C ILE A 39 22.02 4.88 14.91
N ALA A 40 23.09 4.09 15.04
CA ALA A 40 23.06 2.66 14.74
C ALA A 40 22.10 1.90 15.67
N CYS A 41 22.08 2.23 16.97
CA CYS A 41 21.17 1.63 17.93
C CYS A 41 19.71 2.00 17.63
N CYS A 42 19.42 3.28 17.34
CA CYS A 42 18.08 3.72 16.92
C CYS A 42 17.68 3.13 15.57
N GLY A 43 18.61 2.95 14.64
CA GLY A 43 18.36 2.28 13.36
C GLY A 43 18.01 0.81 13.55
N VAL A 44 18.73 0.09 14.42
CA VAL A 44 18.42 -1.30 14.78
C VAL A 44 17.11 -1.40 15.56
N LEU A 45 16.80 -0.44 16.44
CA LEU A 45 15.56 -0.41 17.21
C LEU A 45 14.35 -0.08 16.33
N ALA A 46 14.50 0.87 15.40
CA ALA A 46 13.48 1.20 14.41
C ALA A 46 13.25 -0.01 13.49
N LEU A 47 14.33 -0.64 12.99
CA LEU A 47 14.25 -1.87 12.23
C LEU A 47 13.51 -2.97 13.01
N TYR A 48 13.80 -3.13 14.31
CA TYR A 48 13.13 -4.10 15.19
C TYR A 48 11.64 -3.79 15.44
N MET A 49 11.25 -2.50 15.40
CA MET A 49 9.86 -2.07 15.55
C MET A 49 9.06 -2.09 14.24
N THR A 50 9.74 -1.96 13.09
CA THR A 50 9.11 -2.03 11.76
C THR A 50 8.91 -3.47 11.30
N PHE A 51 9.67 -4.44 11.83
CA PHE A 51 9.42 -5.85 11.55
C PHE A 51 8.26 -6.38 12.40
N PRO A 52 7.15 -6.84 11.79
CA PRO A 52 6.17 -7.63 12.52
C PRO A 52 6.89 -8.85 13.10
N GLN A 53 6.79 -9.03 14.42
CA GLN A 53 7.26 -10.27 15.03
C GLN A 53 6.53 -11.43 14.32
N PRO A 54 7.22 -12.48 13.87
CA PRO A 54 6.57 -13.62 13.23
C PRO A 54 5.61 -14.21 14.26
N THR A 55 4.33 -13.91 14.11
CA THR A 55 3.25 -14.37 15.00
C THR A 55 2.75 -15.75 14.60
N THR A 56 3.33 -16.34 13.57
CA THR A 56 3.10 -17.71 13.16
C THR A 56 4.44 -18.38 12.87
N GLN A 57 4.56 -19.60 13.37
CA GLN A 57 5.75 -20.44 13.27
C GLN A 57 5.96 -20.80 11.80
N GLN A 58 6.71 -19.98 11.05
CA GLN A 58 7.18 -20.33 9.70
C GLN A 58 8.09 -21.56 9.82
N SER A 59 7.53 -22.74 9.57
CA SER A 59 8.30 -23.96 9.37
C SER A 59 8.94 -23.87 7.99
N TRP A 60 10.27 -23.90 7.96
CA TRP A 60 11.09 -23.79 6.74
C TRP A 60 10.93 -25.00 5.80
N LEU A 61 10.11 -25.97 6.20
CA LEU A 61 9.61 -27.10 5.44
C LEU A 61 8.19 -27.36 5.99
N PRO A 62 7.12 -27.03 5.26
CA PRO A 62 5.77 -27.38 5.69
C PRO A 62 5.66 -28.91 5.72
N THR A 63 5.84 -29.53 6.89
CA THR A 63 5.56 -30.96 7.05
C THR A 63 4.14 -31.10 7.53
N GLY A 64 3.21 -31.48 6.65
CA GLY A 64 1.80 -31.65 6.97
C GLY A 64 0.90 -31.20 5.83
N GLU A 65 -0.40 -31.31 6.03
CA GLU A 65 -1.43 -30.77 5.14
C GLU A 65 -1.70 -29.32 5.53
N ASN A 66 -1.52 -28.40 4.58
CA ASN A 66 -1.53 -26.96 4.84
C ASN A 66 -2.61 -26.22 4.04
N ILE A 67 -2.93 -25.04 4.54
CA ILE A 67 -3.73 -24.01 3.85
C ILE A 67 -2.80 -22.84 3.52
N ALA A 68 -2.81 -22.41 2.27
CA ALA A 68 -2.12 -21.20 1.84
C ALA A 68 -2.94 -19.96 2.20
N LEU A 69 -2.43 -19.10 3.07
CA LEU A 69 -3.04 -17.83 3.43
C LEU A 69 -2.48 -16.71 2.55
N ILE A 70 -3.36 -16.07 1.79
CA ILE A 70 -3.05 -14.95 0.89
C ILE A 70 -3.87 -13.74 1.33
N HIS A 71 -3.22 -12.59 1.51
CA HIS A 71 -3.88 -11.36 1.94
C HIS A 71 -4.13 -10.43 0.76
N ILE A 72 -5.36 -9.90 0.68
CA ILE A 72 -5.73 -8.81 -0.23
C ILE A 72 -6.25 -7.66 0.64
N THR A 73 -5.33 -6.78 1.03
CA THR A 73 -5.59 -5.70 1.98
C THR A 73 -5.40 -4.35 1.31
N GLY A 74 -6.28 -3.40 1.63
CA GLY A 74 -6.14 -2.01 1.16
C GLY A 74 -6.60 -1.81 -0.29
N PHE A 75 -6.03 -0.81 -0.96
CA PHE A 75 -6.47 -0.43 -2.30
C PHE A 75 -5.88 -1.36 -3.36
N ILE A 76 -6.66 -1.77 -4.36
CA ILE A 76 -6.18 -2.65 -5.43
C ILE A 76 -5.73 -1.80 -6.63
N ALA A 77 -4.48 -1.95 -7.07
CA ALA A 77 -3.96 -1.21 -8.21
C ALA A 77 -3.03 -2.07 -9.06
N GLY A 78 -2.88 -1.72 -10.34
CA GLY A 78 -1.97 -2.43 -11.25
C GLY A 78 -0.49 -2.26 -10.92
N THR A 79 -0.12 -1.33 -10.04
CA THR A 79 1.25 -1.15 -9.55
C THR A 79 1.21 -0.61 -8.13
N GLY A 80 2.18 -1.00 -7.30
CA GLY A 80 2.30 -0.55 -5.92
C GLY A 80 3.14 -1.52 -5.11
N ASN A 81 3.22 -1.30 -3.80
CA ASN A 81 3.83 -2.23 -2.86
C ASN A 81 3.01 -2.25 -1.56
N GLU A 82 3.28 -3.24 -0.70
CA GLU A 82 2.57 -3.39 0.58
C GLU A 82 2.82 -2.24 1.56
N PHE A 83 3.96 -1.56 1.47
CA PHE A 83 4.25 -0.40 2.31
C PHE A 83 3.29 0.76 2.00
N ASP A 84 2.84 0.85 0.75
CA ASP A 84 1.81 1.80 0.31
C ASP A 84 0.38 1.32 0.65
N GLY A 85 0.22 0.14 1.26
CA GLY A 85 -1.08 -0.46 1.55
C GLY A 85 -1.85 -0.85 0.30
N VAL A 86 -1.14 -1.25 -0.75
CA VAL A 86 -1.70 -1.58 -2.07
C VAL A 86 -1.53 -3.07 -2.36
N ALA A 87 -2.61 -3.72 -2.79
CA ALA A 87 -2.57 -5.05 -3.37
C ALA A 87 -2.44 -4.96 -4.89
N THR A 88 -1.53 -5.73 -5.48
CA THR A 88 -1.30 -5.75 -6.94
C THR A 88 -1.54 -7.14 -7.52
N PRO A 89 -1.92 -7.23 -8.81
CA PRO A 89 -2.07 -8.52 -9.48
C PRO A 89 -0.82 -9.38 -9.38
N GLU A 90 0.36 -8.83 -9.70
CA GLU A 90 1.60 -9.61 -9.79
C GLU A 90 1.89 -10.36 -8.48
N ARG A 91 1.69 -9.72 -7.34
CA ARG A 91 1.91 -10.33 -6.04
C ARG A 91 0.88 -11.42 -5.75
N VAL A 92 -0.40 -11.14 -5.95
CA VAL A 92 -1.46 -12.12 -5.66
C VAL A 92 -1.30 -13.34 -6.58
N LEU A 93 -1.00 -13.13 -7.86
CA LEU A 93 -0.75 -14.17 -8.84
C LEU A 93 0.46 -15.02 -8.46
N GLU A 94 1.59 -14.40 -8.08
CA GLU A 94 2.76 -15.14 -7.62
C GLU A 94 2.45 -16.02 -6.40
N GLN A 95 1.66 -15.51 -5.46
CA GLN A 95 1.24 -16.26 -4.27
C GLN A 95 0.28 -17.40 -4.61
N LEU A 96 -0.66 -17.19 -5.54
CA LEU A 96 -1.55 -18.23 -6.04
C LEU A 96 -0.74 -19.33 -6.75
N ASP A 97 0.19 -18.96 -7.64
CA ASP A 97 1.04 -19.93 -8.35
C ASP A 97 1.91 -20.75 -7.40
N GLN A 98 2.49 -20.12 -6.37
CA GLN A 98 3.24 -20.83 -5.33
C GLN A 98 2.32 -21.79 -4.55
N ALA A 99 1.12 -21.34 -4.17
CA ALA A 99 0.14 -22.18 -3.47
C ALA A 99 -0.31 -23.37 -4.31
N LEU A 100 -0.54 -23.17 -5.62
CA LEU A 100 -0.95 -24.23 -6.54
C LEU A 100 0.19 -25.25 -6.76
N ALA A 101 1.43 -24.77 -6.92
CA ALA A 101 2.60 -25.62 -7.13
C ALA A 101 3.04 -26.41 -5.89
N ASP A 102 2.68 -25.96 -4.68
CA ASP A 102 3.07 -26.62 -3.43
C ASP A 102 2.19 -27.87 -3.15
N PRO A 103 2.76 -29.09 -3.18
CA PRO A 103 1.99 -30.32 -2.97
C PRO A 103 1.53 -30.51 -1.52
N THR A 104 2.02 -29.70 -0.57
CA THR A 104 1.60 -29.71 0.84
C THR A 104 0.42 -28.78 1.09
N VAL A 105 0.05 -27.94 0.12
CA VAL A 105 -1.12 -27.07 0.20
C VAL A 105 -2.33 -27.76 -0.40
N HIS A 106 -3.38 -27.90 0.40
CA HIS A 106 -4.61 -28.59 0.01
C HIS A 106 -5.79 -27.63 -0.22
N ALA A 107 -5.70 -26.40 0.27
CA ALA A 107 -6.67 -25.34 0.04
C ALA A 107 -6.02 -23.95 0.16
N ILE A 108 -6.68 -22.94 -0.41
CA ILE A 108 -6.27 -21.54 -0.37
C ILE A 108 -7.28 -20.75 0.46
N LEU A 109 -6.80 -19.95 1.40
CA LEU A 109 -7.60 -19.01 2.18
C LEU A 109 -7.24 -17.59 1.75
N LEU A 110 -8.16 -16.93 1.04
CA LEU A 110 -8.04 -15.53 0.66
C LEU A 110 -8.58 -14.65 1.80
N ARG A 111 -7.69 -13.99 2.53
CA ARG A 111 -8.07 -13.00 3.55
C ARG A 111 -8.24 -11.64 2.91
N ILE A 112 -9.48 -11.21 2.71
CA ILE A 112 -9.81 -9.95 2.03
C ILE A 112 -10.22 -8.90 3.05
N ASP A 113 -9.53 -7.76 3.02
CA ASP A 113 -9.90 -6.54 3.76
C ASP A 113 -9.64 -5.31 2.87
N SER A 114 -10.51 -5.12 1.89
CA SER A 114 -10.34 -4.14 0.81
C SER A 114 -11.66 -3.52 0.36
N SER A 115 -11.63 -2.20 0.15
CA SER A 115 -12.73 -1.43 -0.45
C SER A 115 -12.75 -1.50 -2.00
N GLY A 116 -11.84 -2.26 -2.61
CA GLY A 116 -11.69 -2.40 -4.04
C GLY A 116 -10.53 -1.58 -4.61
N GLY A 117 -10.64 -1.19 -5.87
CA GLY A 117 -9.56 -0.51 -6.56
C GLY A 117 -9.79 -0.27 -8.04
N THR A 118 -8.71 -0.25 -8.81
CA THR A 118 -8.81 -0.08 -10.27
C THR A 118 -9.41 -1.32 -10.93
N VAL A 119 -10.36 -1.11 -11.84
CA VAL A 119 -11.15 -2.18 -12.48
C VAL A 119 -10.27 -3.28 -13.07
N ALA A 120 -9.27 -2.92 -13.89
CA ALA A 120 -8.42 -3.89 -14.57
C ALA A 120 -7.64 -4.80 -13.60
N ALA A 121 -7.03 -4.22 -12.56
CA ALA A 121 -6.28 -4.99 -11.57
C ALA A 121 -7.17 -5.93 -10.77
N SER A 122 -8.37 -5.47 -10.38
CA SER A 122 -9.34 -6.31 -9.68
C SER A 122 -9.84 -7.46 -10.57
N GLN A 123 -10.07 -7.20 -11.85
CA GLN A 123 -10.52 -8.20 -12.81
C GLN A 123 -9.43 -9.25 -13.08
N GLU A 124 -8.18 -8.84 -13.24
CA GLU A 124 -7.04 -9.75 -13.42
C GLU A 124 -6.90 -10.71 -12.23
N ILE A 125 -6.97 -10.18 -11.00
CA ILE A 125 -6.94 -11.02 -9.80
C ILE A 125 -8.16 -11.95 -9.75
N ALA A 126 -9.36 -11.46 -10.09
CA ALA A 126 -10.57 -12.29 -10.08
C ALA A 126 -10.44 -13.48 -11.04
N MET A 127 -9.94 -13.26 -12.26
CA MET A 127 -9.70 -14.33 -13.24
C MET A 127 -8.74 -15.40 -12.71
N GLU A 128 -7.69 -15.00 -12.00
CA GLU A 128 -6.69 -15.93 -11.47
C GLU A 128 -7.17 -16.65 -10.21
N VAL A 129 -8.03 -16.02 -9.41
CA VAL A 129 -8.75 -16.71 -8.33
C VAL A 129 -9.71 -17.76 -8.89
N ALA A 130 -10.44 -17.44 -9.96
CA ALA A 130 -11.30 -18.41 -10.64
C ALA A 130 -10.50 -19.59 -11.22
N ARG A 131 -9.34 -19.34 -11.81
CA ARG A 131 -8.43 -20.42 -12.26
C ARG A 131 -7.96 -21.26 -11.07
N ALA A 132 -7.56 -20.63 -9.97
CA ALA A 132 -7.07 -21.35 -8.80
C ALA A 132 -8.15 -22.24 -8.17
N SER A 133 -9.41 -21.80 -8.14
CA SER A 133 -10.53 -22.59 -7.59
C SER A 133 -10.85 -23.84 -8.41
N GLU A 134 -10.50 -23.88 -9.70
CA GLU A 134 -10.59 -25.10 -10.51
C GLU A 134 -9.58 -26.19 -10.08
N GLU A 135 -8.46 -25.81 -9.46
CA GLU A 135 -7.37 -26.72 -9.11
C GLU A 135 -7.34 -27.07 -7.61
N LYS A 136 -7.56 -26.10 -6.73
CA LYS A 136 -7.61 -26.27 -5.27
C LYS A 136 -8.73 -25.42 -4.69
N PRO A 137 -9.45 -25.90 -3.65
CA PRO A 137 -10.49 -25.12 -3.01
C PRO A 137 -9.97 -23.75 -2.55
N VAL A 138 -10.68 -22.70 -2.93
CA VAL A 138 -10.44 -21.32 -2.50
C VAL A 138 -11.59 -20.87 -1.60
N VAL A 139 -11.27 -20.55 -0.36
CA VAL A 139 -12.22 -19.97 0.60
C VAL A 139 -11.83 -18.52 0.86
N VAL A 140 -12.79 -17.62 0.81
CA VAL A 140 -12.62 -16.22 1.22
C VAL A 140 -12.98 -16.06 2.69
N SER A 141 -12.08 -15.43 3.43
CA SER A 141 -12.35 -14.91 4.76
C SER A 141 -12.40 -13.39 4.69
N VAL A 142 -13.57 -12.80 4.92
CA VAL A 142 -13.71 -11.34 4.92
C VAL A 142 -13.29 -10.76 6.27
N GLY A 143 -12.46 -9.72 6.21
CA GLY A 143 -12.15 -8.82 7.33
C GLY A 143 -13.27 -7.83 7.57
N ASP A 144 -12.96 -6.54 7.56
CA ASP A 144 -13.96 -5.51 7.74
C ASP A 144 -14.73 -5.27 6.43
N VAL A 145 -14.07 -5.42 5.28
CA VAL A 145 -14.68 -5.11 3.98
C VAL A 145 -14.20 -6.02 2.83
N ALA A 146 -15.15 -6.44 2.00
CA ALA A 146 -14.92 -6.98 0.67
C ALA A 146 -15.91 -6.29 -0.29
N ALA A 147 -15.52 -5.12 -0.80
CA ALA A 147 -16.39 -4.24 -1.58
C ALA A 147 -15.79 -3.89 -2.95
N SER A 148 -16.65 -3.56 -3.92
CA SER A 148 -16.30 -3.17 -5.29
C SER A 148 -15.34 -4.18 -5.93
N GLY A 149 -14.20 -3.75 -6.46
CA GLY A 149 -13.19 -4.64 -7.04
C GLY A 149 -12.73 -5.79 -6.12
N ALA A 150 -12.78 -5.63 -4.80
CA ALA A 150 -12.48 -6.73 -3.87
C ALA A 150 -13.60 -7.78 -3.82
N TYR A 151 -14.86 -7.35 -3.98
CA TYR A 151 -15.99 -8.28 -4.10
C TYR A 151 -15.98 -9.02 -5.43
N MET A 152 -15.54 -8.35 -6.51
CA MET A 152 -15.32 -9.01 -7.82
C MET A 152 -14.39 -10.22 -7.70
N ILE A 153 -13.32 -10.09 -6.91
CA ILE A 153 -12.38 -11.17 -6.61
C ILE A 153 -13.03 -12.21 -5.70
N ALA A 154 -13.66 -11.76 -4.60
CA ALA A 154 -14.28 -12.65 -3.62
C ALA A 154 -15.34 -13.57 -4.25
N ALA A 155 -16.08 -13.05 -5.24
CA ALA A 155 -17.13 -13.76 -5.95
C ALA A 155 -16.64 -15.01 -6.69
N GLN A 156 -15.34 -15.14 -6.98
CA GLN A 156 -14.78 -16.28 -7.72
C GLN A 156 -14.36 -17.46 -6.81
N ALA A 157 -14.44 -17.29 -5.50
CA ALA A 157 -14.09 -18.33 -4.54
C ALA A 157 -15.21 -19.36 -4.37
N ASP A 158 -14.86 -20.58 -3.99
CA ASP A 158 -15.81 -21.67 -3.72
C ASP A 158 -16.74 -21.35 -2.54
N GLU A 159 -16.22 -20.62 -1.55
CA GLU A 159 -17.04 -20.17 -0.41
C GLU A 159 -16.56 -18.83 0.14
N ILE A 160 -17.51 -17.95 0.47
CA ILE A 160 -17.29 -16.67 1.13
C ILE A 160 -17.80 -16.73 2.56
N VAL A 161 -16.88 -16.59 3.52
CA VAL A 161 -17.17 -16.51 4.95
C VAL A 161 -16.93 -15.08 5.44
N ALA A 162 -17.94 -14.47 6.04
CA ALA A 162 -17.86 -13.09 6.52
C ALA A 162 -18.49 -12.90 7.91
N SER A 163 -17.94 -11.98 8.70
CA SER A 163 -18.55 -11.61 9.97
C SER A 163 -19.84 -10.80 9.74
N PRO A 164 -20.89 -10.92 10.59
CA PRO A 164 -22.22 -10.36 10.30
C PRO A 164 -22.26 -8.87 9.92
N THR A 165 -21.28 -8.09 10.39
CA THR A 165 -21.17 -6.64 10.17
C THR A 165 -20.15 -6.25 9.09
N SER A 166 -19.41 -7.19 8.50
CA SER A 166 -18.48 -6.89 7.41
C SER A 166 -19.24 -6.27 6.22
N ALA A 167 -18.61 -5.33 5.53
CA ALA A 167 -19.20 -4.65 4.39
C ALA A 167 -18.95 -5.46 3.10
N ILE A 168 -20.02 -5.86 2.42
CA ILE A 168 -20.00 -6.73 1.24
C ILE A 168 -20.70 -6.05 0.07
N GLY A 169 -20.25 -6.33 -1.16
CA GLY A 169 -20.90 -5.85 -2.36
C GLY A 169 -20.28 -4.56 -2.86
N SER A 170 -21.01 -3.43 -2.83
CA SER A 170 -20.63 -2.23 -3.60
C SER A 170 -20.36 -2.56 -5.07
N ILE A 171 -21.23 -3.40 -5.63
CA ILE A 171 -21.19 -3.79 -7.04
C ILE A 171 -21.62 -2.57 -7.85
N GLY A 172 -20.66 -1.97 -8.53
CA GLY A 172 -20.79 -0.67 -9.19
C GLY A 172 -19.43 -0.15 -9.67
N VAL A 173 -19.48 0.81 -10.60
CA VAL A 173 -18.30 1.47 -11.17
C VAL A 173 -18.50 2.97 -11.11
N ILE A 174 -17.43 3.70 -10.76
CA ILE A 174 -17.43 5.16 -10.73
C ILE A 174 -16.26 5.71 -11.54
N ALA A 175 -16.49 6.83 -12.21
CA ALA A 175 -15.44 7.66 -12.79
C ALA A 175 -15.51 9.05 -12.16
N GLN A 176 -14.38 9.56 -11.70
CA GLN A 176 -14.28 10.90 -11.11
C GLN A 176 -13.41 11.79 -12.01
N VAL A 177 -13.97 12.91 -12.45
CA VAL A 177 -13.26 13.93 -13.24
C VAL A 177 -13.29 15.25 -12.47
N PRO A 178 -12.22 15.62 -11.76
CA PRO A 178 -12.18 16.87 -11.01
C PRO A 178 -12.18 18.07 -11.96
N ASN A 179 -12.72 19.20 -11.54
CA ASN A 179 -12.69 20.45 -12.30
C ASN A 179 -12.30 21.62 -11.40
N ILE A 180 -11.14 22.22 -11.68
CA ILE A 180 -10.54 23.35 -10.98
C ILE A 180 -10.54 24.62 -11.81
N ALA A 181 -11.22 24.66 -12.96
CA ALA A 181 -11.23 25.83 -13.86
C ALA A 181 -11.65 27.12 -13.12
N GLY A 182 -12.69 27.04 -12.29
CA GLY A 182 -13.16 28.18 -11.50
C GLY A 182 -12.20 28.62 -10.39
N LEU A 183 -11.29 27.75 -9.92
CA LEU A 183 -10.22 28.14 -9.00
C LEU A 183 -9.11 28.86 -9.76
N LEU A 184 -8.71 28.35 -10.92
CA LEU A 184 -7.67 28.95 -11.76
C LEU A 184 -8.04 30.34 -12.25
N ASP A 185 -9.31 30.54 -12.64
CA ASP A 185 -9.86 31.85 -13.01
C ASP A 185 -9.69 32.89 -11.88
N LYS A 186 -10.01 32.52 -10.64
CA LYS A 186 -9.82 33.38 -9.46
C LYS A 186 -8.36 33.73 -9.17
N LEU A 187 -7.44 32.86 -9.57
CA LEU A 187 -5.99 33.07 -9.42
C LEU A 187 -5.39 33.81 -10.64
N GLY A 188 -6.18 34.05 -11.69
CA GLY A 188 -5.71 34.66 -12.93
C GLY A 188 -4.76 33.75 -13.72
N ILE A 189 -4.89 32.43 -13.59
CA ILE A 189 -4.06 31.44 -14.28
C ILE A 189 -4.83 30.90 -15.48
N GLU A 190 -4.27 31.07 -16.68
CA GLU A 190 -4.83 30.56 -17.94
C GLU A 190 -3.89 29.52 -18.57
N PHE A 191 -4.47 28.44 -19.08
CA PHE A 191 -3.77 27.41 -19.84
C PHE A 191 -4.33 27.35 -21.27
N THR A 192 -3.46 27.56 -22.26
CA THR A 192 -3.79 27.26 -23.66
C THR A 192 -3.43 25.81 -23.97
N VAL A 193 -4.44 24.98 -24.24
CA VAL A 193 -4.25 23.55 -24.54
C VAL A 193 -4.35 23.31 -26.04
N LEU A 194 -3.27 22.78 -26.63
CA LEU A 194 -3.22 22.37 -28.03
C LEU A 194 -3.19 20.84 -28.07
N THR A 195 -4.09 20.22 -28.84
CA THR A 195 -4.19 18.75 -28.94
C THR A 195 -4.24 18.28 -30.38
N ALA A 196 -3.81 17.04 -30.59
CA ALA A 196 -4.12 16.27 -31.79
C ALA A 196 -5.10 15.15 -31.40
N GLY A 197 -6.23 15.06 -32.12
CA GLY A 197 -7.34 14.16 -31.81
C GLY A 197 -8.43 14.84 -30.96
N ASP A 198 -9.69 14.70 -31.40
CA ASP A 198 -10.84 15.49 -30.90
C ASP A 198 -11.09 15.34 -29.39
N TYR A 199 -10.73 14.21 -28.80
CA TYR A 199 -10.99 13.89 -27.38
C TYR A 199 -9.72 13.81 -26.52
N LYS A 200 -8.53 14.16 -27.06
CA LYS A 200 -7.26 14.01 -26.33
C LYS A 200 -7.18 14.88 -25.07
N GLY A 201 -7.96 15.95 -25.02
CA GLY A 201 -8.13 16.83 -23.87
C GLY A 201 -9.30 16.47 -22.95
N ALA A 202 -10.06 15.40 -23.23
CA ALA A 202 -11.16 14.96 -22.38
C ALA A 202 -10.62 14.57 -20.98
N GLY A 203 -11.42 14.82 -19.94
CA GLY A 203 -11.01 14.58 -18.55
C GLY A 203 -10.03 15.61 -17.97
N SER A 204 -9.66 16.64 -18.73
CA SER A 204 -8.77 17.70 -18.24
C SER A 204 -9.38 18.44 -17.05
N PRO A 205 -8.63 18.65 -15.95
CA PRO A 205 -9.19 19.27 -14.75
C PRO A 205 -9.35 20.78 -14.88
N ILE A 206 -8.83 21.39 -15.93
CA ILE A 206 -8.81 22.85 -16.11
C ILE A 206 -9.95 23.37 -16.98
N ARG A 207 -10.88 22.50 -17.38
CA ARG A 207 -12.13 22.86 -18.05
C ARG A 207 -13.23 21.86 -17.75
N SER A 208 -14.47 22.24 -18.04
CA SER A 208 -15.59 21.30 -17.98
C SER A 208 -15.55 20.30 -19.14
N LEU A 209 -16.08 19.11 -18.88
CA LEU A 209 -16.40 18.13 -19.92
C LEU A 209 -17.49 18.69 -20.84
N THR A 210 -17.36 18.44 -22.14
CA THR A 210 -18.44 18.64 -23.09
C THR A 210 -19.46 17.50 -23.00
N PRO A 211 -20.71 17.69 -23.48
CA PRO A 211 -21.70 16.62 -23.49
C PRO A 211 -21.23 15.34 -24.19
N THR A 212 -20.48 15.48 -25.29
CA THR A 212 -19.92 14.34 -26.04
C THR A 212 -18.84 13.60 -25.24
N GLU A 213 -17.95 14.31 -24.56
CA GLU A 213 -16.94 13.69 -23.71
C GLU A 213 -17.55 13.00 -22.50
N THR A 214 -18.57 13.60 -21.89
CA THR A 214 -19.33 12.97 -20.79
C THR A 214 -19.98 11.67 -21.27
N ALA A 215 -20.63 11.67 -22.43
CA ALA A 215 -21.26 10.46 -22.98
C ALA A 215 -20.23 9.36 -23.28
N LEU A 216 -19.05 9.74 -23.79
CA LEU A 216 -17.97 8.78 -24.05
C LEU A 216 -17.44 8.15 -22.75
N ILE A 217 -17.17 8.95 -21.73
CA ILE A 217 -16.73 8.44 -20.42
C ILE A 217 -17.82 7.57 -19.78
N GLN A 218 -19.09 7.96 -19.88
CA GLN A 218 -20.21 7.16 -19.38
C GLN A 218 -20.28 5.80 -20.08
N THR A 219 -20.02 5.74 -21.39
CA THR A 219 -19.99 4.48 -22.13
C THR A 219 -18.93 3.52 -21.56
N GLU A 220 -17.74 4.02 -21.22
CA GLU A 220 -16.69 3.20 -20.60
C GLU A 220 -17.09 2.74 -19.19
N VAL A 221 -17.77 3.59 -18.41
CA VAL A 221 -18.31 3.22 -17.09
C VAL A 221 -19.37 2.12 -17.23
N ASP A 222 -20.26 2.22 -18.21
CA ASP A 222 -21.33 1.25 -18.45
C ASP A 222 -20.75 -0.10 -18.89
N VAL A 223 -19.74 -0.10 -19.78
CA VAL A 223 -19.01 -1.31 -20.18
C VAL A 223 -18.36 -2.00 -18.99
N ALA A 224 -17.65 -1.25 -18.15
CA ALA A 224 -17.02 -1.79 -16.95
C ALA A 224 -18.06 -2.30 -15.93
N TYR A 225 -19.21 -1.64 -15.82
CA TYR A 225 -20.29 -2.08 -14.94
C TYR A 225 -20.91 -3.39 -15.42
N ASP A 226 -21.22 -3.50 -16.72
CA ASP A 226 -21.76 -4.73 -17.30
C ASP A 226 -20.80 -5.91 -17.15
N GLU A 227 -19.50 -5.66 -17.31
CA GLU A 227 -18.48 -6.67 -17.05
C GLU A 227 -18.44 -7.10 -15.58
N PHE A 228 -18.59 -6.17 -14.63
CA PHE A 228 -18.65 -6.50 -13.21
C PHE A 228 -19.90 -7.35 -12.90
N ILE A 229 -21.06 -7.00 -13.46
CA ILE A 229 -22.27 -7.81 -13.33
C ILE A 229 -22.02 -9.24 -13.80
N ARG A 230 -21.43 -9.40 -14.99
CA ARG A 230 -21.12 -10.71 -15.58
C ARG A 230 -20.19 -11.54 -14.68
N VAL A 231 -19.09 -10.95 -14.21
CA VAL A 231 -18.12 -11.64 -13.34
C VAL A 231 -18.76 -12.10 -12.03
N VAL A 232 -19.62 -11.28 -11.42
CA VAL A 232 -20.33 -11.68 -10.19
C VAL A 232 -21.36 -12.75 -10.48
N ALA A 233 -22.11 -12.65 -11.59
CA ALA A 233 -23.10 -13.63 -11.99
C ALA A 233 -22.46 -15.02 -12.20
N GLU A 234 -21.32 -15.07 -12.90
CA GLU A 234 -20.55 -16.29 -13.13
C GLU A 234 -20.02 -16.89 -11.82
N GLY A 235 -19.38 -16.08 -10.97
CA GLY A 235 -18.77 -16.58 -9.73
C GLY A 235 -19.80 -17.01 -8.66
N ARG A 236 -20.99 -16.42 -8.67
CA ARG A 236 -22.04 -16.69 -7.66
C ARG A 236 -23.17 -17.60 -8.15
N ASP A 237 -23.06 -18.14 -9.36
CA ASP A 237 -24.10 -18.94 -10.02
C ASP A 237 -25.46 -18.24 -10.01
N MET A 238 -25.46 -16.96 -10.40
CA MET A 238 -26.63 -16.10 -10.48
C MET A 238 -26.86 -15.66 -11.93
N THR A 239 -28.08 -15.26 -12.24
CA THR A 239 -28.36 -14.54 -13.48
C THR A 239 -27.85 -13.09 -13.38
N GLU A 240 -27.45 -12.50 -14.51
CA GLU A 240 -27.09 -11.07 -14.53
C GLU A 240 -28.22 -10.17 -14.03
N ASP A 241 -29.48 -10.54 -14.28
CA ASP A 241 -30.65 -9.78 -13.81
C ASP A 241 -30.75 -9.80 -12.28
N GLU A 242 -30.55 -10.95 -11.63
CA GLU A 242 -30.48 -11.06 -10.16
C GLU A 242 -29.35 -10.19 -9.59
N VAL A 243 -28.17 -10.23 -10.21
CA VAL A 243 -27.05 -9.39 -9.78
C VAL A 243 -27.38 -7.90 -9.94
N ARG A 244 -28.03 -7.49 -11.05
CA ARG A 244 -28.44 -6.10 -11.27
C ARG A 244 -29.43 -5.58 -10.23
N GLU A 245 -30.32 -6.41 -9.70
CA GLU A 245 -31.22 -6.02 -8.60
C GLU A 245 -30.45 -5.60 -7.34
N MET A 246 -29.26 -6.18 -7.14
CA MET A 246 -28.42 -5.98 -5.96
C MET A 246 -27.28 -4.96 -6.20
N ALA A 247 -26.91 -4.75 -7.47
CA ALA A 247 -25.79 -3.92 -7.92
C ALA A 247 -26.13 -2.42 -7.96
N THR A 248 -26.50 -1.89 -6.80
CA THR A 248 -26.85 -0.48 -6.59
C THR A 248 -25.63 0.41 -6.30
N GLY A 249 -24.42 -0.15 -6.25
CA GLY A 249 -23.21 0.51 -5.73
C GLY A 249 -23.13 0.59 -4.20
N PHE A 250 -24.19 0.19 -3.48
CA PHE A 250 -24.20 0.18 -2.01
C PHE A 250 -23.48 -1.06 -1.44
N ALA A 251 -22.81 -0.89 -0.29
CA ALA A 251 -22.24 -2.00 0.47
C ALA A 251 -23.21 -2.43 1.57
N TRP A 252 -23.52 -3.72 1.60
CA TRP A 252 -24.44 -4.34 2.55
C TRP A 252 -23.66 -4.94 3.72
N SER A 253 -24.30 -5.09 4.88
CA SER A 253 -23.71 -5.95 5.91
C SER A 253 -23.72 -7.39 5.44
N ALA A 254 -22.74 -8.19 5.84
CA ALA A 254 -22.69 -9.61 5.48
C ALA A 254 -23.96 -10.38 5.85
N LEU A 255 -24.64 -9.98 6.95
CA LEU A 255 -25.93 -10.54 7.31
C LEU A 255 -26.97 -10.39 6.19
N LEU A 256 -27.10 -9.20 5.61
CA LEU A 256 -28.02 -8.94 4.50
C LEU A 256 -27.49 -9.55 3.19
N ALA A 257 -26.18 -9.42 2.96
CA ALA A 257 -25.53 -9.97 1.77
C ALA A 257 -25.68 -11.50 1.69
N LYS A 258 -25.72 -12.20 2.83
CA LYS A 258 -26.02 -13.62 2.87
C LYS A 258 -27.46 -13.95 2.44
N ASP A 259 -28.45 -13.17 2.89
CA ASP A 259 -29.84 -13.34 2.46
C ASP A 259 -30.03 -13.08 0.96
N MET A 260 -29.13 -12.27 0.39
CA MET A 260 -29.01 -11.93 -1.02
C MET A 260 -28.17 -12.94 -1.84
N GLY A 261 -27.56 -13.96 -1.20
CA GLY A 261 -26.69 -14.95 -1.87
C GLY A 261 -25.28 -14.46 -2.20
N LEU A 262 -24.93 -13.23 -1.79
CA LEU A 262 -23.61 -12.64 -2.00
C LEU A 262 -22.54 -13.16 -1.01
N VAL A 263 -22.96 -13.84 0.06
CA VAL A 263 -22.12 -14.51 1.07
C VAL A 263 -22.70 -15.88 1.36
N ASP A 264 -21.85 -16.89 1.51
CA ASP A 264 -22.28 -18.26 1.77
C ASP A 264 -22.53 -18.50 3.25
N LYS A 265 -21.60 -18.04 4.10
CA LYS A 265 -21.61 -18.33 5.54
C LYS A 265 -21.27 -17.09 6.37
N LEU A 266 -22.02 -16.91 7.46
CA LEU A 266 -21.62 -15.97 8.50
C LEU A 266 -20.66 -16.66 9.46
N GLY A 267 -19.52 -16.03 9.72
CA GLY A 267 -18.48 -16.63 10.54
C GLY A 267 -17.28 -15.71 10.78
N THR A 268 -16.32 -16.26 11.48
CA THR A 268 -15.04 -15.65 11.80
C THR A 268 -13.95 -16.15 10.85
N TYR A 269 -12.73 -15.64 11.03
CA TYR A 269 -11.55 -16.18 10.37
C TYR A 269 -11.37 -17.69 10.61
N ASN A 270 -11.59 -18.16 11.85
CA ASN A 270 -11.45 -19.58 12.17
C ASN A 270 -12.49 -20.44 11.45
N ASP A 271 -13.73 -19.96 11.32
CA ASP A 271 -14.77 -20.68 10.56
C ASP A 271 -14.40 -20.83 9.07
N ALA A 272 -13.64 -19.88 8.52
CA ALA A 272 -13.14 -19.93 7.15
C ALA A 272 -11.94 -20.88 7.02
N VAL A 273 -11.04 -20.91 8.02
CA VAL A 273 -9.95 -21.89 8.10
C VAL A 273 -10.50 -23.31 8.19
N ASP A 274 -11.46 -23.55 9.07
CA ASP A 274 -12.13 -24.84 9.23
C ASP A 274 -12.77 -25.28 7.90
N ARG A 275 -13.37 -24.32 7.18
CA ARG A 275 -14.00 -24.62 5.90
C ARG A 275 -13.01 -24.93 4.80
N ALA A 276 -11.91 -24.19 4.72
CA ALA A 276 -10.81 -24.48 3.79
C ALA A 276 -10.19 -25.85 4.08
N ALA A 277 -10.01 -26.21 5.37
CA ALA A 277 -9.54 -27.53 5.78
C ALA A 277 -10.50 -28.64 5.34
N GLU A 278 -11.81 -28.45 5.56
CA GLU A 278 -12.84 -29.41 5.16
C GLU A 278 -12.86 -29.64 3.64
N LEU A 279 -12.84 -28.57 2.85
CA LEU A 279 -12.82 -28.66 1.39
C LEU A 279 -11.52 -29.26 0.85
N GLY A 280 -10.38 -28.95 1.49
CA GLY A 280 -9.07 -29.52 1.16
C GLY A 280 -8.87 -30.97 1.65
N GLY A 281 -9.84 -31.53 2.38
CA GLY A 281 -9.76 -32.90 2.92
C GLY A 281 -8.72 -33.06 4.04
N ILE A 282 -8.36 -31.97 4.72
CA ILE A 282 -7.34 -31.97 5.77
C ILE A 282 -7.89 -32.60 7.04
N VAL A 283 -7.14 -33.52 7.64
CA VAL A 283 -7.54 -34.19 8.90
C VAL A 283 -6.75 -33.65 10.09
N GLY A 284 -7.43 -32.90 10.96
CA GLY A 284 -6.85 -32.29 12.15
C GLY A 284 -6.61 -30.81 11.98
N GLU A 285 -5.70 -30.24 12.79
CA GLU A 285 -5.36 -28.82 12.72
C GLU A 285 -4.50 -28.55 11.48
N PRO A 286 -4.96 -27.73 10.51
CA PRO A 286 -4.20 -27.42 9.31
C PRO A 286 -2.98 -26.56 9.65
N GLY A 287 -1.86 -26.80 8.97
CA GLY A 287 -0.77 -25.82 8.96
C GLY A 287 -1.17 -24.60 8.11
N ILE A 288 -0.79 -23.39 8.53
CA ILE A 288 -1.00 -22.17 7.74
C ILE A 288 0.34 -21.73 7.18
N VAL A 289 0.43 -21.63 5.85
CA VAL A 289 1.62 -21.14 5.13
C VAL A 289 1.32 -19.83 4.43
N THR A 290 2.27 -18.90 4.41
CA THR A 290 2.18 -17.66 3.63
C THR A 290 3.34 -17.58 2.66
N TYR A 291 3.09 -17.00 1.48
CA TYR A 291 4.07 -16.81 0.42
C TYR A 291 4.47 -15.34 0.31
N ASP A 292 4.81 -14.74 1.45
CA ASP A 292 5.28 -13.36 1.45
C ASP A 292 6.66 -13.31 0.81
N ALA A 293 6.77 -12.64 -0.34
CA ALA A 293 8.06 -12.31 -0.91
C ALA A 293 8.83 -11.52 0.14
N MET A 294 9.98 -12.05 0.61
CA MET A 294 10.94 -11.23 1.35
C MET A 294 11.37 -10.11 0.41
N GLN A 295 10.79 -8.92 0.59
CA GLN A 295 11.12 -7.73 -0.19
C GLN A 295 12.49 -7.21 0.27
N TYR A 296 13.55 -7.90 -0.15
CA TYR A 296 14.91 -7.38 -0.02
C TYR A 296 15.04 -6.04 -0.74
N ASP A 297 14.27 -5.82 -1.82
CA ASP A 297 14.26 -4.59 -2.59
C ASP A 297 13.64 -3.41 -1.81
N ALA A 298 12.55 -3.60 -1.06
CA ALA A 298 11.99 -2.53 -0.21
C ALA A 298 12.93 -2.17 0.95
N LEU A 299 13.62 -3.17 1.50
CA LEU A 299 14.64 -3.00 2.54
C LEU A 299 15.87 -2.28 1.97
N LEU A 300 16.28 -2.62 0.75
CA LEU A 300 17.34 -1.98 -0.01
C LEU A 300 16.94 -0.56 -0.42
N ASP A 301 15.73 -0.30 -0.88
CA ASP A 301 15.25 1.03 -1.24
C ASP A 301 15.13 1.94 -0.01
N LEU A 302 14.74 1.40 1.14
CA LEU A 302 14.78 2.13 2.41
C LEU A 302 16.23 2.44 2.81
N LEU A 303 17.15 1.48 2.71
CA LEU A 303 18.57 1.65 3.03
C LEU A 303 19.30 2.60 2.06
N LEU A 304 19.06 2.44 0.76
CA LEU A 304 19.65 3.21 -0.33
C LEU A 304 19.01 4.59 -0.45
N GLY A 305 17.72 4.72 -0.15
CA GLY A 305 17.03 6.01 -0.06
C GLY A 305 17.55 6.86 1.10
N VAL A 306 17.87 6.25 2.24
CA VAL A 306 18.59 6.91 3.34
C VAL A 306 20.02 7.27 2.92
N SER A 307 20.71 6.43 2.16
CA SER A 307 22.03 6.74 1.59
C SER A 307 21.99 7.96 0.66
N ALA A 308 21.02 8.02 -0.26
CA ALA A 308 20.84 9.14 -1.18
C ALA A 308 20.47 10.45 -0.46
N ALA A 309 19.65 10.38 0.60
CA ALA A 309 19.36 11.53 1.45
C ALA A 309 20.61 12.04 2.20
N LEU A 310 21.49 11.12 2.64
CA LEU A 310 22.76 11.47 3.30
C LEU A 310 23.80 12.04 2.30
N GLU A 311 23.85 11.52 1.08
CA GLU A 311 24.67 12.08 -0.02
C GLU A 311 24.20 13.48 -0.43
N GLY A 312 22.88 13.71 -0.45
CA GLY A 312 22.27 15.01 -0.65
C GLY A 312 22.71 16.05 0.40
N ILE A 313 22.80 15.66 1.67
CA ILE A 313 23.31 16.52 2.76
C ILE A 313 24.80 16.84 2.59
N GLY A 314 25.61 15.86 2.11
CA GLY A 314 27.04 16.06 1.83
C GLY A 314 27.31 17.04 0.68
N SER A 315 26.49 16.99 -0.38
CA SER A 315 26.58 17.92 -1.51
C SER A 315 26.18 19.37 -1.13
N PHE A 316 25.20 19.51 -0.23
CA PHE A 316 24.78 20.82 0.30
C PHE A 316 25.86 21.47 1.18
N GLN A 317 26.63 20.68 1.94
CA GLN A 317 27.78 21.17 2.71
C GLN A 317 28.96 21.59 1.82
N GLN A 318 29.21 20.91 0.69
CA GLN A 318 30.24 21.33 -0.28
C GLN A 318 29.87 22.64 -1.00
N MET A 319 28.58 22.85 -1.28
CA MET A 319 28.09 24.10 -1.88
C MET A 319 28.27 25.31 -0.96
N LEU A 320 28.13 25.13 0.37
CA LEU A 320 28.35 26.19 1.36
C LEU A 320 29.84 26.46 1.66
N ALA A 321 30.75 25.57 1.23
CA ALA A 321 32.19 25.68 1.47
C ALA A 321 32.97 26.43 0.37
N HIS A 322 32.32 26.85 -0.73
CA HIS A 322 32.94 27.61 -1.81
C HIS A 322 32.42 29.06 -1.90
N PRO A 323 33.07 30.04 -1.22
CA PRO A 323 32.79 31.45 -1.48
C PRO A 323 33.59 31.90 -2.71
N GLY A 324 32.95 32.00 -3.88
CA GLY A 324 33.62 32.59 -5.04
C GLY A 324 32.93 32.41 -6.38
N ALA A 325 31.73 32.97 -6.57
CA ALA A 325 31.24 33.24 -7.92
C ALA A 325 31.90 34.52 -8.45
N GLN A 326 32.76 34.39 -9.46
CA GLN A 326 33.25 35.52 -10.25
C GLN A 326 32.09 36.13 -11.06
N PRO A 327 32.02 37.46 -11.23
CA PRO A 327 31.00 38.07 -12.08
C PRO A 327 31.32 37.83 -13.57
N LEU A 328 30.28 37.51 -14.34
CA LEU A 328 30.33 37.31 -15.79
C LEU A 328 30.79 38.59 -16.52
N PRO A 329 31.55 38.46 -17.62
CA PRO A 329 31.98 39.61 -18.43
C PRO A 329 30.78 40.26 -19.14
N ARG A 330 30.83 41.60 -19.25
CA ARG A 330 29.84 42.43 -19.96
C ARG A 330 29.89 42.25 -21.46
#